data_AF-A0A5B0G5M7-F1
#
_entry.id   AF-A0A5B0G5M7-F1
#
_cell.length_a   1.000
_cell.length_b   1.000
_cell.length_c   1.000
_cell.angle_alpha   90.00
_cell.angle_beta   90.00
_cell.angle_gamma   90.00
#
_symmetry.space_group_name_H-M   'P 1'
#
loop_
_entity.id
_entity.type
_entity.pdbx_description
1 polymer ?
#
loop_
_entity_poly.entity_id
_entity_poly.type
_entity_poly.pdbx_seq_one_letter_code
_entity_poly.pdbx_strand_id
1 'polypeptide(L)'
;MEASEEPWCSRLTGGVSSDIWKVELPRRTLCVKRALGKLNVAAEWEAPLTRNAYEWAWLQFAAEQAPENVPQPIARDADAGLFAMSFLPPALYPVWKTQLMAGHVQASVAGEVGNLLARLHGASAARPELEARFDSVENFYALRLEPYLVATAARNVDVAEVLLAIAQRTRDTRLALVHGDVSPKNILVGPNGPVFLDAECAWYGDPAFDLAFCLNHLLLKCLALPDACDALIGCFTTLADHYLRKVSWEPAVELEARAASLLPALMLARVDGKSPVEYITRDEHKRLVRVTARGFLHEPAARLMDIADAWRAALAPTS
;
A
#
# COMPACT_ATOMS: atom_id res chain seq x y z
N MET A 1 -4.55 -12.84 -44.67
CA MET A 1 -3.74 -11.76 -44.05
C MET A 1 -4.76 -10.72 -43.59
N GLU A 2 -5.31 -10.90 -42.38
CA GLU A 2 -6.26 -9.92 -41.83
C GLU A 2 -5.51 -8.61 -41.64
N ALA A 3 -6.09 -7.51 -42.11
CA ALA A 3 -5.53 -6.17 -41.92
C ALA A 3 -5.29 -5.97 -40.42
N SER A 4 -4.03 -5.76 -40.04
CA SER A 4 -3.68 -5.35 -38.68
C SER A 4 -4.20 -3.92 -38.50
N GLU A 5 -5.42 -3.78 -37.99
CA GLU A 5 -5.88 -2.48 -37.50
C GLU A 5 -4.96 -2.07 -36.35
N GLU A 6 -4.40 -0.86 -36.47
CA GLU A 6 -3.50 -0.31 -35.47
C GLU A 6 -4.21 -0.20 -34.11
N PRO A 7 -3.55 -0.58 -33.00
CA PRO A 7 -4.15 -0.47 -31.68
C PRO A 7 -4.41 0.99 -31.32
N TRP A 8 -5.61 1.28 -30.79
CA TRP A 8 -5.87 2.60 -30.19
C TRP A 8 -5.26 2.64 -28.78
N CYS A 9 -4.32 3.56 -28.57
CA CYS A 9 -3.59 3.68 -27.31
C CYS A 9 -3.92 5.02 -26.63
N SER A 10 -4.30 4.96 -25.36
CA SER A 10 -4.51 6.15 -24.53
C SER A 10 -3.79 6.03 -23.19
N ARG A 11 -3.13 7.10 -22.76
CA ARG A 11 -2.41 7.13 -21.49
C ARG A 11 -3.38 7.18 -20.32
N LEU A 12 -3.20 6.31 -19.34
CA LEU A 12 -3.88 6.38 -18.05
C LEU A 12 -3.10 7.32 -17.11
N THR A 13 -3.83 8.21 -16.44
CA THR A 13 -3.26 9.21 -15.53
C THR A 13 -3.42 8.80 -14.07
N GLY A 14 -2.68 9.44 -13.16
CA GLY A 14 -2.81 9.24 -11.71
C GLY A 14 -1.68 8.44 -11.04
N GLY A 15 -0.86 7.72 -11.82
CA GLY A 15 0.38 7.10 -11.36
C GLY A 15 1.58 8.06 -11.46
N VAL A 16 2.52 7.97 -10.51
CA VAL A 16 3.74 8.79 -10.50
C VAL A 16 5.01 8.00 -10.87
N SER A 17 4.98 6.68 -10.78
CA SER A 17 6.16 5.81 -10.92
C SER A 17 6.25 5.05 -12.24
N SER A 18 5.19 5.09 -13.05
CA SER A 18 5.09 4.30 -14.28
C SER A 18 4.31 5.03 -15.37
N ASP A 19 4.67 4.75 -16.62
CA ASP A 19 3.82 5.00 -17.79
C ASP A 19 2.82 3.86 -17.91
N ILE A 20 1.53 4.19 -17.94
CA ILE A 20 0.44 3.23 -18.03
C ILE A 20 -0.45 3.59 -19.22
N TRP A 21 -0.75 2.59 -20.06
CA TRP A 21 -1.50 2.77 -21.29
C TRP A 21 -2.66 1.80 -21.37
N LYS A 22 -3.86 2.31 -21.66
CA LYS A 22 -4.98 1.51 -22.15
C LYS A 22 -4.79 1.29 -23.64
N VAL A 23 -4.75 0.04 -24.04
CA VAL A 23 -4.60 -0.40 -25.44
C VAL A 23 -5.85 -1.14 -25.85
N GLU A 24 -6.56 -0.58 -26.82
CA GLU A 24 -7.80 -1.13 -27.38
C GLU A 24 -7.49 -1.87 -28.68
N LEU A 25 -7.79 -3.16 -28.69
CA LEU A 25 -7.69 -4.06 -29.83
C LEU A 25 -9.10 -4.49 -30.25
N PRO A 26 -9.30 -5.00 -31.49
CA PRO A 26 -10.63 -5.34 -31.99
C PRO A 26 -11.46 -6.29 -31.12
N ARG A 27 -10.81 -7.14 -30.31
CA ARG A 27 -11.49 -8.16 -29.48
C ARG A 27 -11.20 -8.04 -27.98
N ARG A 28 -10.32 -7.13 -27.57
CA ARG A 28 -9.91 -7.00 -26.15
C ARG A 28 -9.31 -5.64 -25.84
N THR A 29 -9.41 -5.26 -24.58
CA THR A 29 -8.70 -4.11 -24.04
C THR A 29 -7.70 -4.59 -23.01
N LEU A 30 -6.49 -4.06 -23.06
CA LEU A 30 -5.41 -4.40 -22.15
C LEU A 30 -4.76 -3.15 -21.57
N CYS A 31 -4.07 -3.32 -20.44
CA CYS A 31 -3.28 -2.30 -19.80
C CYS A 31 -1.80 -2.65 -19.98
N VAL A 32 -1.01 -1.74 -20.54
CA VAL A 32 0.45 -1.88 -20.65
C VAL A 32 1.10 -0.95 -19.64
N LYS A 33 2.02 -1.48 -18.84
CA LYS A 33 2.75 -0.72 -17.82
C LYS A 33 4.25 -0.81 -18.04
N ARG A 34 4.93 0.33 -17.92
CA ARG A 34 6.39 0.49 -17.96
C ARG A 34 6.86 1.38 -16.81
N ALA A 35 7.85 0.93 -16.05
CA ALA A 35 8.42 1.71 -14.94
C ALA A 35 9.24 2.93 -15.44
N LEU A 36 9.23 4.03 -14.69
CA LEU A 36 10.03 5.24 -14.95
C LEU A 36 11.32 5.25 -14.11
N GLY A 37 12.45 5.72 -14.63
CA GLY A 37 13.70 5.80 -13.82
C GLY A 37 13.59 6.81 -12.65
N LYS A 38 12.83 7.89 -12.86
CA LYS A 38 12.54 8.95 -11.89
C LYS A 38 11.04 9.09 -11.72
N LEU A 39 10.57 9.19 -10.48
CA LEU A 39 9.15 9.36 -10.16
C LEU A 39 8.71 10.80 -10.44
N ASN A 40 7.48 10.96 -10.96
CA ASN A 40 6.84 12.24 -11.23
C ASN A 40 6.27 12.87 -9.95
N VAL A 41 7.15 13.21 -8.99
CA VAL A 41 6.81 13.86 -7.72
C VAL A 41 7.67 15.11 -7.52
N ALA A 42 7.30 15.97 -6.57
CA ALA A 42 8.00 17.25 -6.32
C ALA A 42 9.41 17.06 -5.74
N ALA A 43 9.60 16.04 -4.91
CA ALA A 43 10.92 15.68 -4.39
C ALA A 43 11.72 14.88 -5.41
N GLU A 44 13.04 14.95 -5.35
CA GLU A 44 13.87 14.05 -6.13
C GLU A 44 13.76 12.62 -5.61
N TRP A 45 13.29 11.72 -6.46
CA TRP A 45 13.06 10.32 -6.11
C TRP A 45 13.30 9.42 -7.31
N GLU A 46 14.47 8.79 -7.30
CA GLU A 46 14.88 7.78 -8.28
C GLU A 46 14.52 6.39 -7.77
N ALA A 47 14.16 5.49 -8.68
CA ALA A 47 13.81 4.13 -8.33
C ALA A 47 14.37 3.13 -9.37
N PRO A 48 14.88 1.96 -8.94
CA PRO A 48 15.40 0.96 -9.87
C PRO A 48 14.33 0.46 -10.83
N LEU A 49 14.65 0.33 -12.12
CA LEU A 49 13.72 -0.17 -13.14
C LEU A 49 13.42 -1.67 -12.98
N THR A 50 14.27 -2.41 -12.27
CA THR A 50 14.09 -3.84 -11.96
C THR A 50 12.77 -4.13 -11.25
N ARG A 51 12.17 -3.13 -10.59
CA ARG A 51 10.85 -3.22 -9.95
C ARG A 51 9.72 -3.66 -10.88
N ASN A 52 9.80 -3.37 -12.19
CA ASN A 52 8.82 -3.86 -13.16
C ASN A 52 8.79 -5.40 -13.23
N ALA A 53 9.96 -6.04 -13.11
CA ALA A 53 10.08 -7.50 -13.11
C ALA A 53 9.47 -8.12 -11.84
N TYR A 54 9.69 -7.49 -10.68
CA TYR A 54 9.13 -7.95 -9.42
C TYR A 54 7.62 -7.73 -9.33
N GLU A 55 7.10 -6.61 -9.87
CA GLU A 55 5.66 -6.41 -9.98
C GLU A 55 5.01 -7.48 -10.84
N TRP A 56 5.60 -7.77 -12.01
CA TRP A 56 5.12 -8.85 -12.87
C TRP A 56 5.13 -10.21 -12.13
N ALA A 57 6.23 -10.53 -11.45
CA ALA A 57 6.33 -11.77 -10.68
C ALA A 57 5.29 -11.83 -9.55
N TRP A 58 5.02 -10.72 -8.88
CA TRP A 58 4.00 -10.62 -7.84
C TRP A 58 2.60 -10.81 -8.42
N LEU A 59 2.29 -10.19 -9.57
CA LEU A 59 1.01 -10.38 -10.27
C LEU A 59 0.79 -11.84 -10.66
N GLN A 60 1.83 -12.53 -11.14
CA GLN A 60 1.74 -13.96 -11.44
C GLN A 60 1.43 -14.77 -10.19
N PHE A 61 2.17 -14.56 -9.10
CA PHE A 61 1.93 -15.22 -7.82
C PHE A 61 0.50 -14.97 -7.33
N ALA A 62 0.07 -13.71 -7.29
CA ALA A 62 -1.24 -13.34 -6.78
C ALA A 62 -2.37 -13.87 -7.67
N ALA A 63 -2.18 -13.95 -8.99
CA ALA A 63 -3.17 -14.54 -9.90
C ALA A 63 -3.34 -16.05 -9.68
N GLU A 64 -2.26 -16.77 -9.32
CA GLU A 64 -2.37 -18.18 -8.91
C GLU A 64 -3.17 -18.32 -7.60
N GLN A 65 -2.96 -17.41 -6.65
CA GLN A 65 -3.56 -17.52 -5.32
C GLN A 65 -4.98 -16.95 -5.24
N ALA A 66 -5.29 -15.90 -5.98
CA ALA A 66 -6.54 -15.14 -5.94
C ALA A 66 -6.82 -14.48 -7.31
N PRO A 67 -7.20 -15.27 -8.33
CA PRO A 67 -7.31 -14.82 -9.72
C PRO A 67 -8.31 -13.66 -9.94
N GLU A 68 -9.35 -13.55 -9.12
CA GLU A 68 -10.34 -12.48 -9.26
C GLU A 68 -9.92 -11.16 -8.60
N ASN A 69 -8.79 -11.16 -7.88
CA ASN A 69 -8.38 -10.08 -6.99
C ASN A 69 -7.08 -9.40 -7.43
N VAL A 70 -6.64 -9.64 -8.67
CA VAL A 70 -5.54 -8.93 -9.33
C VAL A 70 -5.82 -8.80 -10.83
N PRO A 71 -5.25 -7.81 -11.53
CA PRO A 71 -5.23 -7.81 -12.99
C PRO A 71 -4.57 -9.08 -13.52
N GLN A 72 -5.22 -9.73 -14.48
CA GLN A 72 -4.70 -10.96 -15.07
C GLN A 72 -3.43 -10.66 -15.89
N PRO A 73 -2.28 -11.28 -15.56
CA PRO A 73 -1.05 -11.11 -16.34
C PRO A 73 -1.22 -11.73 -17.74
N ILE A 74 -0.89 -10.97 -18.79
CA ILE A 74 -1.07 -11.40 -20.19
C ILE A 74 0.28 -11.72 -20.85
N ALA A 75 1.22 -10.77 -20.83
CA ALA A 75 2.53 -10.92 -21.45
C ALA A 75 3.54 -9.96 -20.82
N ARG A 76 4.82 -10.29 -20.91
CA ARG A 76 5.92 -9.42 -20.50
C ARG A 76 6.99 -9.38 -21.59
N ASP A 77 7.48 -8.18 -21.88
CA ASP A 77 8.67 -7.93 -22.67
C ASP A 77 9.77 -7.46 -21.70
N ALA A 78 10.69 -8.37 -21.40
CA ALA A 78 11.75 -8.11 -20.42
C ALA A 78 12.77 -7.10 -20.95
N ASP A 79 13.07 -7.12 -22.25
CA ASP A 79 14.05 -6.24 -22.89
C ASP A 79 13.51 -4.81 -22.97
N ALA A 80 12.22 -4.65 -23.25
CA ALA A 80 11.55 -3.35 -23.24
C ALA A 80 11.13 -2.87 -21.84
N GLY A 81 11.27 -3.71 -20.80
CA GLY A 81 10.93 -3.38 -19.41
C GLY A 81 9.44 -3.08 -19.20
N LEU A 82 8.56 -3.77 -19.94
CA LEU A 82 7.11 -3.57 -19.89
C LEU A 82 6.36 -4.88 -19.75
N PHE A 83 5.14 -4.80 -19.22
CA PHE A 83 4.21 -5.92 -19.22
C PHE A 83 2.79 -5.47 -19.55
N ALA A 84 2.00 -6.42 -20.03
CA ALA A 84 0.59 -6.28 -20.34
C ALA A 84 -0.25 -7.12 -19.36
N MET A 85 -1.36 -6.54 -18.91
CA MET A 85 -2.34 -7.18 -18.02
C MET A 85 -3.78 -6.84 -18.46
N SER A 86 -4.77 -7.53 -17.90
CA SER A 86 -6.18 -7.23 -18.17
C SER A 86 -6.53 -5.79 -17.83
N PHE A 87 -7.26 -5.12 -18.70
CA PHE A 87 -7.86 -3.83 -18.38
C PHE A 87 -9.13 -4.04 -17.54
N LEU A 88 -9.21 -3.34 -16.40
CA LEU A 88 -10.35 -3.38 -15.49
C LEU A 88 -11.17 -2.09 -15.66
N PRO A 89 -12.42 -2.17 -16.19
CA PRO A 89 -13.21 -0.97 -16.47
C PRO A 89 -13.56 -0.18 -15.19
N PRO A 90 -13.27 1.13 -15.10
CA PRO A 90 -13.50 1.92 -13.89
C PRO A 90 -14.96 1.94 -13.39
N ALA A 91 -15.93 1.77 -14.30
CA ALA A 91 -17.35 1.68 -13.94
C ALA A 91 -17.69 0.43 -13.11
N LEU A 92 -16.92 -0.64 -13.26
CA LEU A 92 -17.08 -1.91 -12.54
C LEU A 92 -16.06 -2.08 -11.41
N TYR A 93 -14.93 -1.38 -11.52
CA TYR A 93 -13.81 -1.45 -10.59
C TYR A 93 -13.43 -0.04 -10.10
N PRO A 94 -14.32 0.66 -9.36
CA PRO A 94 -13.99 1.96 -8.79
C PRO A 94 -12.79 1.89 -7.84
N VAL A 95 -11.94 2.92 -7.87
CA VAL A 95 -10.81 3.05 -6.95
C VAL A 95 -11.32 3.27 -5.52
N TRP A 96 -10.86 2.46 -4.56
CA TRP A 96 -11.33 2.50 -3.18
C TRP A 96 -11.08 3.86 -2.52
N LYS A 97 -9.92 4.49 -2.76
CA LYS A 97 -9.65 5.86 -2.33
C LYS A 97 -10.73 6.83 -2.79
N THR A 98 -11.17 6.75 -4.05
CA THR A 98 -12.21 7.65 -4.59
C THR A 98 -13.54 7.42 -3.88
N GLN A 99 -13.91 6.16 -3.63
CA GLN A 99 -15.11 5.84 -2.86
C GLN A 99 -15.05 6.40 -1.43
N LEU A 100 -13.96 6.15 -0.71
CA LEU A 100 -13.73 6.66 0.65
C LEU A 100 -13.82 8.19 0.68
N MET A 101 -13.13 8.89 -0.23
CA MET A 101 -13.13 10.35 -0.32
C MET A 101 -14.49 10.94 -0.72
N ALA A 102 -15.37 10.14 -1.32
CA ALA A 102 -16.76 10.50 -1.61
C ALA A 102 -17.73 10.12 -0.48
N GLY A 103 -17.23 9.71 0.69
CA GLY A 103 -18.05 9.31 1.84
C GLY A 103 -18.63 7.90 1.77
N HIS A 104 -18.32 7.13 0.73
CA HIS A 104 -18.74 5.72 0.61
C HIS A 104 -17.81 4.82 1.43
N VAL A 105 -17.99 4.85 2.74
CA VAL A 105 -17.15 4.12 3.71
C VAL A 105 -17.88 2.87 4.19
N GLN A 106 -17.44 1.69 3.72
CA GLN A 106 -18.07 0.40 4.04
C GLN A 106 -17.08 -0.51 4.75
N ALA A 107 -17.45 -0.95 5.97
CA ALA A 107 -16.62 -1.85 6.77
C ALA A 107 -16.43 -3.23 6.10
N SER A 108 -17.44 -3.72 5.38
CA SER A 108 -17.38 -4.98 4.62
C SER A 108 -16.22 -5.00 3.63
N VAL A 109 -16.05 -3.95 2.83
CA VAL A 109 -14.94 -3.81 1.87
C VAL A 109 -13.59 -3.85 2.59
N ALA A 110 -13.46 -3.18 3.73
CA ALA A 110 -12.22 -3.19 4.51
C ALA A 110 -11.91 -4.59 5.08
N GLY A 111 -12.94 -5.32 5.51
CA GLY A 111 -12.81 -6.72 5.93
C GLY A 111 -12.41 -7.67 4.79
N GLU A 112 -12.91 -7.45 3.58
CA GLU A 112 -12.49 -8.19 2.39
C GLU A 112 -11.03 -7.90 2.01
N VAL A 113 -10.58 -6.65 2.14
CA VAL A 113 -9.17 -6.27 1.96
C VAL A 113 -8.28 -7.00 2.96
N GLY A 114 -8.65 -7.00 4.25
CA GLY A 114 -7.92 -7.74 5.29
C GLY A 114 -7.87 -9.25 5.01
N ASN A 115 -8.99 -9.82 4.56
CA ASN A 115 -9.09 -11.23 4.19
C ASN A 115 -8.17 -11.61 3.01
N LEU A 116 -8.16 -10.80 1.95
CA LEU A 116 -7.34 -11.03 0.77
C LEU A 116 -5.85 -10.89 1.10
N LEU A 117 -5.48 -9.84 1.83
CA LEU A 117 -4.10 -9.59 2.21
C LEU A 117 -3.54 -10.74 3.05
N ALA A 118 -4.29 -11.21 4.05
CA ALA A 118 -3.87 -12.36 4.86
C ALA A 118 -3.76 -13.65 4.05
N ARG A 119 -4.65 -13.87 3.06
CA ARG A 119 -4.56 -15.02 2.14
C ARG A 119 -3.25 -15.01 1.34
N LEU A 120 -2.87 -13.86 0.78
CA LEU A 120 -1.65 -13.73 -0.04
C LEU A 120 -0.39 -13.88 0.82
N HIS A 121 -0.37 -13.28 2.02
CA HIS A 121 0.74 -13.46 2.96
C HIS A 121 0.86 -14.90 3.44
N GLY A 122 -0.24 -15.55 3.84
CA GLY A 122 -0.21 -16.95 4.27
C GLY A 122 0.22 -17.91 3.15
N ALA A 123 -0.25 -17.69 1.93
CA ALA A 123 0.15 -18.51 0.78
C ALA A 123 1.64 -18.37 0.42
N SER A 124 2.23 -17.19 0.64
CA SER A 124 3.65 -16.95 0.37
C SER A 124 4.56 -17.39 1.52
N ALA A 125 4.12 -17.25 2.77
CA ALA A 125 4.85 -17.78 3.93
C ALA A 125 5.02 -19.31 3.86
N ALA A 126 4.07 -20.01 3.25
CA ALA A 126 4.16 -21.45 2.98
C ALA A 126 5.11 -21.83 1.81
N ARG A 127 5.77 -20.85 1.17
CA ARG A 127 6.61 -21.01 -0.02
C ARG A 127 7.97 -20.31 0.17
N PRO A 128 8.91 -20.91 0.92
CA PRO A 128 10.20 -20.29 1.22
C PRO A 128 11.03 -20.00 -0.04
N GLU A 129 10.81 -20.72 -1.15
CA GLU A 129 11.46 -20.44 -2.43
C GLU A 129 11.15 -19.05 -2.99
N LEU A 130 10.07 -18.40 -2.53
CA LEU A 130 9.75 -17.03 -2.90
C LEU A 130 10.74 -16.02 -2.32
N GLU A 131 11.45 -16.34 -1.24
CA GLU A 131 12.46 -15.45 -0.66
C GLU A 131 13.56 -15.16 -1.68
N ALA A 132 14.13 -16.20 -2.30
CA ALA A 132 15.15 -16.04 -3.34
C ALA A 132 14.60 -15.39 -4.61
N ARG A 133 13.32 -15.63 -4.95
CA ARG A 133 12.67 -15.05 -6.14
C ARG A 133 12.37 -13.56 -5.97
N PHE A 134 12.18 -13.11 -4.73
CA PHE A 134 11.86 -11.72 -4.38
C PHE A 134 12.97 -11.09 -3.52
N ASP A 135 14.22 -11.29 -3.94
CA ASP A 135 15.38 -10.55 -3.42
C ASP A 135 15.40 -9.11 -3.97
N SER A 136 14.41 -8.33 -3.55
CA SER A 136 14.14 -6.96 -4.02
C SER A 136 14.17 -5.95 -2.88
N VAL A 137 14.85 -6.28 -1.78
CA VAL A 137 14.91 -5.43 -0.57
C VAL A 137 15.41 -4.03 -0.86
N GLU A 138 16.33 -3.86 -1.82
CA GLU A 138 16.80 -2.52 -2.23
C GLU A 138 15.74 -1.71 -2.98
N ASN A 139 14.90 -2.37 -3.78
CA ASN A 139 13.77 -1.69 -4.42
C ASN A 139 12.78 -1.22 -3.35
N PHE A 140 12.45 -2.11 -2.39
CA PHE A 140 11.60 -1.74 -1.27
C PHE A 140 12.22 -0.61 -0.43
N TYR A 141 13.51 -0.66 -0.14
CA TYR A 141 14.20 0.39 0.60
C TYR A 141 14.10 1.74 -0.12
N ALA A 142 14.44 1.80 -1.41
CA ALA A 142 14.39 3.02 -2.20
C ALA A 142 12.96 3.58 -2.38
N LEU A 143 11.95 2.71 -2.41
CA LEU A 143 10.55 3.11 -2.62
C LEU A 143 9.79 3.35 -1.32
N ARG A 144 10.22 2.81 -0.19
CA ARG A 144 9.43 2.89 1.06
C ARG A 144 10.27 3.28 2.25
N LEU A 145 11.29 2.50 2.62
CA LEU A 145 12.03 2.78 3.85
C LEU A 145 12.76 4.12 3.81
N GLU A 146 13.47 4.42 2.73
CA GLU A 146 14.16 5.69 2.57
C GLU A 146 13.19 6.88 2.58
N PRO A 147 12.20 6.95 1.68
CA PRO A 147 11.34 8.13 1.56
C PRO A 147 10.38 8.32 2.74
N TYR A 148 10.04 7.24 3.46
CA TYR A 148 9.08 7.30 4.58
C TYR A 148 9.74 7.30 5.95
N LEU A 149 10.77 6.50 6.19
CA LEU A 149 11.32 6.36 7.54
C LEU A 149 12.66 7.10 7.68
N VAL A 150 13.61 6.87 6.77
CA VAL A 150 14.95 7.47 6.85
C VAL A 150 14.90 8.98 6.63
N ALA A 151 14.22 9.43 5.57
CA ALA A 151 14.05 10.86 5.29
C ALA A 151 13.26 11.59 6.38
N THR A 152 12.27 10.91 6.99
CA THR A 152 11.51 11.45 8.13
C THR A 152 12.36 11.53 9.38
N ALA A 153 13.23 10.54 9.65
CA ALA A 153 14.17 10.57 10.76
C ALA A 153 15.12 11.77 10.67
N ALA A 154 15.64 12.07 9.47
CA ALA A 154 16.51 13.23 9.26
C ALA A 154 15.86 14.60 9.59
N ARG A 155 14.51 14.66 9.58
CA ARG A 155 13.74 15.88 9.89
C ARG A 155 13.16 15.89 11.31
N ASN A 156 13.23 14.78 12.04
CA ASN A 156 12.63 14.58 13.36
C ASN A 156 13.67 13.97 14.32
N VAL A 157 14.68 14.78 14.68
CA VAL A 157 15.84 14.34 15.46
C VAL A 157 15.49 13.71 16.81
N ASP A 158 14.37 14.11 17.41
CA ASP A 158 13.84 13.62 18.69
C ASP A 158 13.38 12.16 18.64
N VAL A 159 12.98 11.66 17.46
CA VAL A 159 12.49 10.28 17.25
C VAL A 159 13.28 9.53 16.17
N ALA A 160 14.42 10.08 15.75
CA ALA A 160 15.21 9.56 14.63
C ALA A 160 15.71 8.12 14.89
N GLU A 161 16.23 7.85 16.08
CA GLU A 161 16.74 6.52 16.44
C GLU A 161 15.64 5.45 16.36
N VAL A 162 14.44 5.75 16.88
CA VAL A 162 13.28 4.86 16.82
C VAL A 162 12.85 4.60 15.38
N LEU A 163 12.78 5.65 14.55
CA LEU A 163 12.42 5.52 13.13
C LEU A 163 13.43 4.66 12.36
N LEU A 164 14.73 4.82 12.62
CA LEU A 164 15.78 4.03 11.98
C LEU A 164 15.75 2.58 12.46
N ALA A 165 15.48 2.32 13.74
CA ALA A 165 15.32 0.98 14.28
C ALA A 165 14.10 0.26 13.68
N ILE A 166 12.96 0.96 13.52
CA ILE A 166 11.78 0.43 12.82
C ILE A 166 12.14 0.10 11.37
N ALA A 167 12.81 1.01 10.66
CA ALA A 167 13.21 0.80 9.28
C ALA A 167 14.13 -0.43 9.12
N GLN A 168 15.11 -0.58 10.02
CA GLN A 168 16.01 -1.72 10.02
C GLN A 168 15.27 -3.03 10.30
N ARG A 169 14.42 -3.09 11.34
CA ARG A 169 13.64 -4.29 11.63
C ARG A 169 12.75 -4.71 10.45
N THR A 170 12.05 -3.75 9.83
CA THR A 170 11.22 -4.02 8.64
C THR A 170 12.06 -4.49 7.45
N ARG A 171 13.26 -3.93 7.30
CA ARG A 171 14.21 -4.34 6.26
C ARG A 171 14.74 -5.76 6.48
N ASP A 172 14.93 -6.20 7.71
CA ASP A 172 15.62 -7.46 8.03
C ASP A 172 14.67 -8.65 8.21
N THR A 173 13.40 -8.39 8.51
CA THR A 173 12.38 -9.45 8.69
C THR A 173 12.02 -10.13 7.36
N ARG A 174 11.99 -11.46 7.33
CA ARG A 174 11.70 -12.31 6.15
C ARG A 174 10.62 -13.34 6.49
N LEU A 175 9.35 -13.01 6.29
CA LEU A 175 8.23 -13.85 6.74
C LEU A 175 7.21 -14.17 5.64
N ALA A 176 6.94 -13.23 4.74
CA ALA A 176 5.95 -13.42 3.67
C ALA A 176 6.27 -12.52 2.46
N LEU A 177 5.65 -12.80 1.31
CA LEU A 177 5.72 -11.91 0.16
C LEU A 177 4.82 -10.69 0.36
N VAL A 178 5.43 -9.55 0.61
CA VAL A 178 4.79 -8.26 0.87
C VAL A 178 4.52 -7.56 -0.47
N HIS A 179 3.38 -6.89 -0.60
CA HIS A 179 3.05 -6.04 -1.76
C HIS A 179 3.81 -4.71 -1.72
N GLY A 180 3.91 -4.10 -0.53
CA GLY A 180 4.68 -2.90 -0.26
C GLY A 180 4.02 -1.58 -0.65
N ASP A 181 2.77 -1.58 -1.12
CA ASP A 181 1.97 -0.37 -1.40
C ASP A 181 0.47 -0.64 -1.26
N VAL A 182 0.08 -1.32 -0.18
CA VAL A 182 -1.34 -1.57 0.10
C VAL A 182 -1.97 -0.27 0.60
N SER A 183 -2.25 0.64 -0.32
CA SER A 183 -2.92 1.91 -0.08
C SER A 183 -4.26 1.94 -0.82
N PRO A 184 -5.29 2.66 -0.32
CA PRO A 184 -6.59 2.70 -0.98
C PRO A 184 -6.57 3.20 -2.44
N LYS A 185 -5.50 3.88 -2.88
CA LYS A 185 -5.34 4.29 -4.29
C LYS A 185 -5.02 3.11 -5.22
N ASN A 186 -4.42 2.06 -4.68
CA ASN A 186 -3.97 0.86 -5.39
C ASN A 186 -4.93 -0.32 -5.21
N ILE A 187 -6.13 -0.04 -4.70
CA ILE A 187 -7.16 -1.05 -4.46
C ILE A 187 -8.38 -0.62 -5.27
N LEU A 188 -8.84 -1.48 -6.17
CA LEU A 188 -10.14 -1.34 -6.80
C LEU A 188 -11.17 -2.16 -6.04
N VAL A 189 -12.42 -1.70 -5.99
CA VAL A 189 -13.53 -2.46 -5.42
C VAL A 189 -14.31 -3.07 -6.58
N GLY A 190 -14.01 -4.33 -6.88
CA GLY A 190 -14.64 -5.08 -7.97
C GLY A 190 -15.90 -5.82 -7.54
N PRO A 191 -16.60 -6.46 -8.50
CA PRO A 191 -17.80 -7.26 -8.20
C PRO A 191 -17.52 -8.49 -7.34
N ASN A 192 -16.29 -9.04 -7.40
CA ASN A 192 -15.86 -10.24 -6.67
C ASN A 192 -14.87 -9.89 -5.54
N GLY A 193 -15.00 -8.67 -4.99
CA GLY A 193 -14.17 -8.17 -3.90
C GLY A 193 -13.02 -7.25 -4.36
N PRO A 194 -12.08 -6.94 -3.46
CA PRO A 194 -11.01 -5.99 -3.72
C PRO A 194 -10.00 -6.55 -4.73
N VAL A 195 -9.44 -5.66 -5.55
CA VAL A 195 -8.38 -5.97 -6.51
C VAL A 195 -7.15 -5.15 -6.18
N PHE A 196 -6.02 -5.81 -5.93
CA PHE A 196 -4.74 -5.16 -5.64
C PHE A 196 -3.98 -4.83 -6.93
N LEU A 197 -3.40 -3.63 -6.97
CA LEU A 197 -2.64 -3.08 -8.09
C LEU A 197 -1.27 -2.60 -7.62
N ASP A 198 -0.32 -2.46 -8.54
CA ASP A 198 0.89 -1.66 -8.32
C ASP A 198 1.82 -2.20 -7.22
N ALA A 199 2.08 -3.51 -7.25
CA ALA A 199 3.01 -4.20 -6.36
C ALA A 199 4.49 -4.00 -6.79
N GLU A 200 4.86 -2.82 -7.29
CA GLU A 200 6.24 -2.51 -7.70
C GLU A 200 7.22 -2.49 -6.53
N CYS A 201 6.70 -2.36 -5.31
CA CYS A 201 7.49 -2.40 -4.08
C CYS A 201 7.64 -3.81 -3.53
N ALA A 202 7.12 -4.85 -4.19
CA ALA A 202 7.04 -6.18 -3.61
C ALA A 202 8.42 -6.74 -3.22
N TRP A 203 8.51 -7.35 -2.04
CA TRP A 203 9.68 -8.06 -1.54
C TRP A 203 9.26 -9.17 -0.56
N TYR A 204 10.11 -10.17 -0.38
CA TYR A 204 9.91 -11.14 0.70
C TYR A 204 10.37 -10.52 2.02
N GLY A 205 9.45 -10.29 2.95
CA GLY A 205 9.59 -9.25 3.97
C GLY A 205 8.71 -9.38 5.21
N ASP A 206 8.55 -8.25 5.93
CA ASP A 206 7.64 -8.12 7.07
C ASP A 206 6.20 -7.82 6.61
N PRO A 207 5.25 -8.76 6.74
CA PRO A 207 3.85 -8.54 6.36
C PRO A 207 3.14 -7.49 7.22
N ALA A 208 3.70 -7.13 8.38
CA ALA A 208 3.19 -6.03 9.21
C ALA A 208 3.20 -4.68 8.47
N PHE A 209 4.10 -4.50 7.49
CA PHE A 209 4.20 -3.27 6.72
C PHE A 209 2.92 -2.98 5.94
N ASP A 210 2.43 -3.93 5.14
CA ASP A 210 1.24 -3.73 4.31
C ASP A 210 -0.01 -3.44 5.15
N LEU A 211 -0.16 -4.15 6.28
CA LEU A 211 -1.25 -3.90 7.22
C LEU A 211 -1.18 -2.47 7.76
N ALA A 212 -0.04 -2.07 8.34
CA ALA A 212 0.13 -0.74 8.91
C ALA A 212 -0.03 0.37 7.85
N PHE A 213 0.46 0.14 6.63
CA PHE A 213 0.38 1.09 5.52
C PHE A 213 -1.06 1.38 5.11
N CYS A 214 -1.89 0.34 4.97
CA CYS A 214 -3.30 0.52 4.63
C CYS A 214 -4.08 1.19 5.77
N LEU A 215 -3.86 0.74 7.01
CA LEU A 215 -4.52 1.26 8.21
C LEU A 215 -4.19 2.74 8.45
N ASN A 216 -2.94 3.15 8.25
CA ASN A 216 -2.52 4.56 8.31
C ASN A 216 -3.35 5.44 7.37
N HIS A 217 -3.62 4.97 6.15
CA HIS A 217 -4.45 5.71 5.20
C HIS A 217 -5.93 5.83 5.59
N LEU A 218 -6.46 4.93 6.42
CA LEU A 218 -7.81 5.05 6.97
C LEU A 218 -7.86 6.10 8.07
N LEU A 219 -6.90 6.06 9.02
CA LEU A 219 -6.82 7.07 10.10
C LEU A 219 -6.61 8.48 9.56
N LEU A 220 -5.68 8.67 8.62
CA LEU A 220 -5.41 10.00 8.05
C LEU A 220 -6.60 10.59 7.30
N LYS A 221 -7.52 9.78 6.77
CA LYS A 221 -8.73 10.28 6.10
C LYS A 221 -9.74 10.90 7.06
N CYS A 222 -9.70 10.57 8.35
CA CYS A 222 -10.58 11.19 9.35
C CYS A 222 -10.39 12.72 9.40
N LEU A 223 -9.19 13.22 9.09
CA LEU A 223 -8.91 14.65 8.99
C LEU A 223 -9.56 15.32 7.78
N ALA A 224 -9.70 14.59 6.67
CA ALA A 224 -10.32 15.10 5.45
C ALA A 224 -11.84 14.91 5.44
N LEU A 225 -12.34 13.96 6.23
CA LEU A 225 -13.73 13.53 6.29
C LEU A 225 -14.18 13.41 7.77
N PRO A 226 -14.30 14.52 8.50
CA PRO A 226 -14.64 14.49 9.92
C PRO A 226 -15.98 13.77 10.19
N ASP A 227 -16.98 13.98 9.31
CA ASP A 227 -18.29 13.34 9.42
C ASP A 227 -18.26 11.82 9.21
N ALA A 228 -17.21 11.30 8.58
CA ALA A 228 -17.02 9.87 8.33
C ALA A 228 -16.00 9.22 9.28
N CYS A 229 -15.52 9.95 10.31
CA CYS A 229 -14.47 9.49 11.21
C CYS A 229 -14.78 8.12 11.84
N ASP A 230 -15.98 7.95 12.40
CA ASP A 230 -16.36 6.69 13.03
C ASP A 230 -16.48 5.54 12.03
N ALA A 231 -16.96 5.81 10.81
CA ALA A 231 -17.02 4.80 9.75
C ALA A 231 -15.61 4.39 9.30
N LEU A 232 -14.67 5.34 9.20
CA LEU A 232 -13.27 5.07 8.84
C LEU A 232 -12.54 4.27 9.92
N ILE A 233 -12.78 4.58 11.19
CA ILE A 233 -12.26 3.78 12.31
C ILE A 233 -12.93 2.40 12.33
N GLY A 234 -14.22 2.30 12.00
CA GLY A 234 -14.90 1.02 11.81
C GLY A 234 -14.25 0.16 10.71
N CYS A 235 -13.89 0.77 9.57
CA CYS A 235 -13.11 0.11 8.52
C CYS A 235 -11.72 -0.32 9.02
N PHE A 236 -11.03 0.52 9.79
CA PHE A 236 -9.74 0.19 10.40
C PHE A 236 -9.85 -1.05 11.27
N THR A 237 -10.81 -1.06 12.21
CA THR A 237 -11.02 -2.19 13.13
C THR A 237 -11.35 -3.45 12.36
N THR A 238 -12.26 -3.38 11.38
CA THR A 238 -12.72 -4.54 10.61
C THR A 238 -11.59 -5.13 9.76
N LEU A 239 -10.77 -4.29 9.11
CA LEU A 239 -9.62 -4.75 8.33
C LEU A 239 -8.60 -5.45 9.23
N ALA A 240 -8.20 -4.81 10.33
CA ALA A 240 -7.21 -5.36 11.26
C ALA A 240 -7.68 -6.70 11.84
N ASP A 241 -8.92 -6.77 12.32
CA ASP A 241 -9.51 -7.98 12.89
C ASP A 241 -9.59 -9.13 11.86
N HIS A 242 -10.08 -8.86 10.65
CA HIS A 242 -10.14 -9.87 9.58
C HIS A 242 -8.77 -10.39 9.17
N TYR A 243 -7.79 -9.50 9.08
CA TYR A 243 -6.42 -9.86 8.76
C TYR A 243 -5.81 -10.71 9.88
N LEU A 244 -5.83 -10.22 11.13
CA LEU A 244 -5.18 -10.86 12.28
C LEU A 244 -5.77 -12.24 12.60
N ARG A 245 -7.08 -12.44 12.46
CA ARG A 245 -7.73 -13.76 12.63
C ARG A 245 -7.22 -14.82 11.65
N LYS A 246 -6.65 -14.41 10.52
CA LYS A 246 -6.15 -15.31 9.48
C LYS A 246 -4.63 -15.50 9.50
N VAL A 247 -3.93 -14.75 10.36
CA VAL A 247 -2.49 -14.94 10.55
C VAL A 247 -2.24 -16.32 11.13
N SER A 248 -1.46 -17.11 10.41
CA SER A 248 -1.16 -18.52 10.75
C SER A 248 0.30 -18.89 10.58
N TRP A 249 1.12 -18.00 10.00
CA TRP A 249 2.55 -18.21 9.74
C TRP A 249 3.45 -17.68 10.87
N GLU A 250 2.91 -16.93 11.82
CA GLU A 250 3.59 -16.41 12.99
C GLU A 250 2.56 -16.10 14.11
N PRO A 251 2.98 -15.82 15.35
CA PRO A 251 2.06 -15.36 16.39
C PRO A 251 1.41 -14.02 16.02
N ALA A 252 0.07 -13.99 15.93
CA ALA A 252 -0.68 -12.79 15.51
C ALA A 252 -0.40 -11.55 16.40
N VAL A 253 -0.15 -11.76 17.70
CA VAL A 253 0.20 -10.69 18.65
C VAL A 253 1.55 -10.03 18.33
N GLU A 254 2.53 -10.79 17.84
CA GLU A 254 3.83 -10.26 17.46
C GLU A 254 3.74 -9.45 16.16
N LEU A 255 2.97 -9.94 15.19
CA LEU A 255 2.65 -9.19 13.97
C LEU A 255 1.93 -7.88 14.31
N GLU A 256 0.89 -7.94 15.16
CA GLU A 256 0.13 -6.76 15.58
C GLU A 256 1.05 -5.72 16.23
N ALA A 257 1.94 -6.14 17.13
CA ALA A 257 2.90 -5.23 17.77
C ALA A 257 3.84 -4.57 16.76
N ARG A 258 4.35 -5.33 15.76
CA ARG A 258 5.16 -4.74 14.68
C ARG A 258 4.35 -3.75 13.85
N ALA A 259 3.11 -4.08 13.48
CA ALA A 259 2.24 -3.19 12.72
C ALA A 259 1.89 -1.91 13.52
N ALA A 260 1.60 -2.05 14.82
CA ALA A 260 1.33 -0.95 15.73
C ALA A 260 2.54 -0.01 15.86
N SER A 261 3.76 -0.55 15.92
CA SER A 261 4.97 0.28 15.93
C SER A 261 5.26 0.99 14.59
N LEU A 262 4.91 0.37 13.46
CA LEU A 262 5.08 0.92 12.11
C LEU A 262 4.09 2.04 11.82
N LEU A 263 2.86 1.92 12.31
CA LEU A 263 1.78 2.84 12.01
C LEU A 263 2.10 4.32 12.32
N PRO A 264 2.57 4.70 13.53
CA PRO A 264 2.88 6.10 13.84
C PRO A 264 4.09 6.60 13.03
N ALA A 265 5.06 5.72 12.73
CA ALA A 265 6.18 6.06 11.86
C ALA A 265 5.71 6.43 10.45
N LEU A 266 4.81 5.61 9.88
CA LEU A 266 4.17 5.87 8.59
C LEU A 266 3.24 7.09 8.64
N MET A 267 2.56 7.33 9.76
CA MET A 267 1.71 8.50 9.96
C MET A 267 2.54 9.79 9.89
N LEU A 268 3.65 9.85 10.63
CA LEU A 268 4.59 10.98 10.59
C LEU A 268 5.18 11.18 9.19
N ALA A 269 5.54 10.08 8.51
CA ALA A 269 6.06 10.10 7.15
C ALA A 269 5.13 10.75 6.12
N ARG A 270 3.81 10.64 6.30
CA ARG A 270 2.83 11.27 5.40
C ARG A 270 2.70 12.78 5.61
N VAL A 271 3.44 13.37 6.54
CA VAL A 271 3.56 14.82 6.70
C VAL A 271 5.01 15.26 6.51
N ASP A 272 5.98 14.54 7.06
CA ASP A 272 7.38 14.94 7.10
C ASP A 272 8.31 14.08 6.23
N GLY A 273 7.83 13.05 5.54
CA GLY A 273 8.59 12.27 4.57
C GLY A 273 8.62 12.89 3.17
N LYS A 274 9.20 12.16 2.21
CA LYS A 274 9.26 12.58 0.79
C LYS A 274 7.94 12.37 0.03
N SER A 275 6.99 11.65 0.62
CA SER A 275 5.66 11.41 0.08
C SER A 275 4.59 11.91 1.05
N PRO A 276 4.38 13.22 1.19
CA PRO A 276 3.28 13.74 1.99
C PRO A 276 1.93 13.36 1.37
N VAL A 277 0.89 13.25 2.18
CA VAL A 277 -0.47 13.03 1.69
C VAL A 277 -1.11 14.33 1.21
N GLU A 278 -1.69 14.29 0.01
CA GLU A 278 -2.09 15.48 -0.73
C GLU A 278 -3.32 16.20 -0.15
N TYR A 279 -4.14 15.51 0.66
CA TYR A 279 -5.32 16.09 1.28
C TYR A 279 -5.08 16.66 2.69
N ILE A 280 -3.88 16.51 3.27
CA ILE A 280 -3.51 17.15 4.55
C ILE A 280 -2.71 18.42 4.26
N THR A 281 -3.42 19.51 4.07
CA THR A 281 -2.82 20.81 3.72
C THR A 281 -2.75 21.76 4.92
N ARG A 282 -3.74 21.73 5.81
CA ARG A 282 -3.86 22.61 6.99
C ARG A 282 -2.76 22.32 8.02
N ASP A 283 -2.11 23.36 8.52
CA ASP A 283 -1.01 23.20 9.48
C ASP A 283 -1.46 22.63 10.83
N GLU A 284 -2.70 22.89 11.23
CA GLU A 284 -3.28 22.27 12.43
C GLU A 284 -3.39 20.75 12.30
N HIS A 285 -3.80 20.23 11.13
CA HIS A 285 -3.86 18.79 10.87
C HIS A 285 -2.46 18.18 10.87
N LYS A 286 -1.48 18.86 10.26
CA LYS A 286 -0.07 18.44 10.30
C LYS A 286 0.47 18.41 11.73
N ARG A 287 0.14 19.42 12.56
CA ARG A 287 0.52 19.45 13.98
C ARG A 287 -0.11 18.28 14.75
N LEU A 288 -1.39 17.99 14.53
CA LEU A 288 -2.07 16.87 15.17
C LEU A 288 -1.40 15.53 14.84
N VAL A 289 -1.14 15.27 13.55
CA VAL A 289 -0.39 14.08 13.10
C VAL A 289 0.95 13.98 13.82
N ARG A 290 1.73 15.06 13.86
CA ARG A 290 3.05 15.06 14.52
C ARG A 290 2.95 14.73 16.00
N VAL A 291 2.04 15.38 16.72
CA VAL A 291 1.86 15.17 18.17
C VAL A 291 1.49 13.71 18.45
N THR A 292 0.47 13.18 17.76
CA THR A 292 0.02 11.80 17.99
C THR A 292 1.11 10.79 17.60
N ALA A 293 1.71 10.94 16.42
CA ALA A 293 2.72 10.00 15.95
C ALA A 293 3.96 10.00 16.85
N ARG A 294 4.45 11.18 17.28
CA ARG A 294 5.60 11.25 18.19
C ARG A 294 5.30 10.66 19.56
N GLY A 295 4.09 10.85 20.09
CA GLY A 295 3.65 10.20 21.32
C GLY A 295 3.88 8.69 21.28
N PHE A 296 3.40 8.02 20.23
CA PHE A 296 3.59 6.58 20.05
C PHE A 296 5.00 6.15 19.61
N LEU A 297 5.81 7.05 19.07
CA LEU A 297 7.23 6.75 18.82
C LEU A 297 8.06 6.81 20.10
N HIS A 298 7.69 7.65 21.07
CA HIS A 298 8.32 7.68 22.40
C HIS A 298 7.79 6.57 23.32
N GLU A 299 6.49 6.31 23.28
CA GLU A 299 5.81 5.29 24.08
C GLU A 299 5.06 4.33 23.16
N PRO A 300 5.73 3.29 22.62
CA PRO A 300 5.13 2.38 21.65
C PRO A 300 3.95 1.59 22.22
N ALA A 301 2.84 1.59 21.47
CA ALA A 301 1.73 0.68 21.72
C ALA A 301 1.99 -0.71 21.12
N ALA A 302 1.44 -1.74 21.77
CA ALA A 302 1.51 -3.12 21.27
C ALA A 302 0.29 -3.52 20.43
N ARG A 303 -0.81 -2.75 20.48
CA ARG A 303 -2.05 -3.07 19.77
C ARG A 303 -2.45 -1.96 18.83
N LEU A 304 -3.01 -2.33 17.68
CA LEU A 304 -3.46 -1.38 16.67
C LEU A 304 -4.62 -0.52 17.16
N MET A 305 -5.50 -1.10 17.99
CA MET A 305 -6.66 -0.38 18.54
C MET A 305 -6.29 0.72 19.52
N ASP A 306 -5.20 0.58 20.28
CA ASP A 306 -4.73 1.62 21.21
C ASP A 306 -4.40 2.91 20.43
N ILE A 307 -3.84 2.77 19.23
CA ILE A 307 -3.51 3.90 18.34
C ILE A 307 -4.78 4.50 17.72
N ALA A 308 -5.72 3.66 17.29
CA ALA A 308 -6.98 4.12 16.71
C ALA A 308 -7.85 4.89 17.73
N ASP A 309 -7.89 4.42 18.98
CA ASP A 309 -8.65 5.06 20.05
C ASP A 309 -8.01 6.38 20.48
N ALA A 310 -6.68 6.43 20.61
CA ALA A 310 -5.97 7.69 20.86
C ALA A 310 -6.16 8.68 19.70
N TRP A 311 -6.15 8.21 18.46
CA TRP A 311 -6.43 9.04 17.29
C TRP A 311 -7.86 9.61 17.31
N ARG A 312 -8.86 8.78 17.63
CA ARG A 312 -10.24 9.24 17.80
C ARG A 312 -10.34 10.33 18.88
N ALA A 313 -9.70 10.11 20.03
CA ALA A 313 -9.69 11.07 21.12
C ALA A 313 -9.01 12.39 20.71
N ALA A 314 -7.91 12.32 19.96
CA ALA A 314 -7.18 13.49 19.46
C ALA A 314 -7.96 14.31 18.42
N LEU A 315 -8.91 13.69 17.71
CA LEU A 315 -9.80 14.35 16.75
C LEU A 315 -11.03 14.98 17.40
N ALA A 316 -11.35 14.63 18.65
CA ALA A 316 -12.50 15.19 19.34
C ALA A 316 -12.29 16.71 19.56
N PRO A 317 -13.35 17.54 19.43
CA PRO A 317 -13.24 18.96 19.75
C PRO A 317 -12.80 19.12 21.20
N THR A 318 -11.72 19.87 21.44
CA THR A 318 -11.42 20.38 22.79
C THR A 318 -12.60 21.22 23.25
N SER A 319 -13.31 20.74 24.27
CA SER A 319 -14.42 21.43 24.93
C SER A 319 -13.96 22.69 25.65
#